data_AF-A0A832JAF6-F1
#
_entry.id   AF-A0A832JAF6-F1
#
_cell.length_a   1.000
_cell.length_b   1.000
_cell.length_c   1.000
_cell.angle_alpha   90.00
_cell.angle_beta   90.00
_cell.angle_gamma   90.00
#
_symmetry.space_group_name_H-M   'P 1'
#
loop_
_entity.id
_entity.type
_entity.pdbx_description
1 polymer ?
#
loop_
_entity_poly.entity_id
_entity_poly.type
_entity_poly.pdbx_seq_one_letter_code
_entity_poly.pdbx_strand_id
1 'polypeptide(L)'
;MKQEEWLALLAELVACQAPPGEEKEVEEALRPRMEALGVPVWRDSVGNLYAHVEGSGPRVMLCAHMDEVAMVVADVLEDGRAKVEACGGSWPWKYGEGPVELLADDGRWIAGILSIGSVHTTTGPVHELKSSRPLTWDLMTVFTGWGKEELLAQGVHVGTRVLIARHRKQLLRLGEYLASFALDDRMGLTALMALLQEAAQGGLGSALDLYFGPPAKRWKGVWGRCGPPRASSPTLSSPWTPPL
;
A
#
# COMPACT_ATOMS: atom_id res chain seq x y z
N MET A 1 -12.69 -9.18 -23.36
CA MET A 1 -12.92 -10.03 -22.16
C MET A 1 -11.77 -9.91 -21.19
N LYS A 2 -10.53 -10.35 -21.51
CA LYS A 2 -9.38 -10.22 -20.59
C LYS A 2 -9.16 -8.81 -20.02
N GLN A 3 -9.32 -7.75 -20.82
CA GLN A 3 -9.09 -6.38 -20.34
C GLN A 3 -10.06 -5.96 -19.22
N GLU A 4 -11.35 -6.32 -19.31
CA GLU A 4 -12.33 -5.93 -18.29
C GLU A 4 -12.10 -6.69 -16.98
N GLU A 5 -11.67 -7.96 -17.08
CA GLU A 5 -11.26 -8.78 -15.93
C GLU A 5 -10.07 -8.16 -15.20
N TRP A 6 -9.07 -7.66 -15.93
CA TRP A 6 -7.93 -6.96 -15.34
C TRP A 6 -8.28 -5.61 -14.74
N LEU A 7 -9.22 -4.87 -15.35
CA LEU A 7 -9.73 -3.64 -14.78
C LEU A 7 -10.51 -3.91 -13.48
N ALA A 8 -11.27 -4.99 -13.42
CA ALA A 8 -11.96 -5.42 -12.22
C ALA A 8 -10.97 -5.80 -11.10
N LEU A 9 -9.92 -6.56 -11.42
CA LEU A 9 -8.84 -6.86 -10.47
C LEU A 9 -8.14 -5.58 -10.01
N LEU A 10 -7.79 -4.67 -10.92
CA LEU A 10 -7.17 -3.40 -10.54
C LEU A 10 -8.07 -2.59 -9.61
N ALA A 11 -9.39 -2.54 -9.88
CA ALA A 11 -10.35 -1.85 -9.04
C ALA A 11 -10.41 -2.45 -7.63
N GLU A 12 -10.42 -3.79 -7.52
CA GLU A 12 -10.38 -4.52 -6.25
C GLU A 12 -9.10 -4.21 -5.47
N LEU A 13 -7.94 -4.33 -6.12
CA LEU A 13 -6.65 -4.07 -5.46
C LEU A 13 -6.52 -2.61 -5.02
N VAL A 14 -6.97 -1.66 -5.83
CA VAL A 14 -6.96 -0.23 -5.48
C VAL A 14 -7.90 0.07 -4.29
N ALA A 15 -8.99 -0.69 -4.14
CA ALA A 15 -9.90 -0.57 -3.01
C ALA A 15 -9.35 -1.18 -1.70
N CYS A 16 -8.38 -2.09 -1.78
CA CYS A 16 -7.67 -2.60 -0.61
C CYS A 16 -6.94 -1.47 0.13
N GLN A 17 -6.93 -1.54 1.45
CA GLN A 17 -6.09 -0.71 2.31
C GLN A 17 -4.85 -1.51 2.69
N ALA A 18 -3.67 -1.04 2.33
CA ALA A 18 -2.42 -1.75 2.64
C ALA A 18 -1.28 -0.76 2.88
N PRO A 19 -1.26 -0.11 4.07
CA PRO A 19 -0.16 0.75 4.43
C PRO A 19 1.11 -0.09 4.67
N PRO A 20 2.31 0.51 4.67
CA PRO A 20 3.55 -0.25 4.81
C PRO A 20 3.59 -1.01 6.15
N GLY A 21 3.77 -2.33 6.06
CA GLY A 21 3.75 -3.30 7.15
C GLY A 21 2.40 -3.98 7.42
N GLU A 22 1.33 -3.55 6.75
CA GLU A 22 -0.04 -4.07 6.94
C GLU A 22 -0.69 -4.42 5.59
N GLU A 23 0.03 -5.16 4.75
CA GLU A 23 -0.36 -5.45 3.35
C GLU A 23 -1.41 -6.57 3.19
N LYS A 24 -1.99 -7.03 4.32
CA LYS A 24 -2.83 -8.23 4.41
C LYS A 24 -4.02 -8.23 3.44
N GLU A 25 -4.71 -7.12 3.24
CA GLU A 25 -5.89 -7.08 2.36
C GLU A 25 -5.53 -7.36 0.89
N VAL A 26 -4.36 -6.88 0.45
CA VAL A 26 -3.86 -7.10 -0.91
C VAL A 26 -3.40 -8.54 -1.05
N GLU A 27 -2.73 -9.06 -0.03
CA GLU A 27 -2.33 -10.46 0.05
C GLU A 27 -3.54 -11.40 -0.09
N GLU A 28 -4.60 -11.14 0.67
CA GLU A 28 -5.85 -11.91 0.64
C GLU A 28 -6.57 -11.82 -0.71
N ALA A 29 -6.44 -10.70 -1.42
CA ALA A 29 -6.94 -10.56 -2.79
C ALA A 29 -6.10 -11.36 -3.81
N LEU A 30 -4.77 -11.41 -3.65
CA LEU A 30 -3.89 -11.99 -4.66
C LEU A 30 -3.66 -13.49 -4.47
N ARG A 31 -3.35 -13.93 -3.25
CA ARG A 31 -2.88 -15.30 -2.96
C ARG A 31 -3.82 -16.38 -3.51
N PRO A 32 -5.15 -16.37 -3.25
CA PRO A 32 -6.03 -17.42 -3.75
C PRO A 32 -6.06 -17.50 -5.27
N ARG A 33 -5.94 -16.34 -5.95
CA ARG A 33 -5.89 -16.26 -7.42
C ARG A 33 -4.58 -16.84 -7.96
N MET A 34 -3.47 -16.62 -7.26
CA MET A 34 -2.17 -17.20 -7.62
C MET A 34 -2.16 -18.72 -7.42
N GLU A 35 -2.66 -19.20 -6.27
CA GLU A 35 -2.71 -20.63 -5.95
C GLU A 35 -3.62 -21.42 -6.91
N ALA A 36 -4.71 -20.80 -7.36
CA ALA A 36 -5.61 -21.40 -8.35
C ALA A 36 -4.97 -21.64 -9.73
N LEU A 37 -3.80 -21.06 -10.01
CA LEU A 37 -3.06 -21.28 -11.25
C LEU A 37 -2.21 -22.56 -11.24
N GLY A 38 -2.14 -23.26 -10.10
CA GLY A 38 -1.41 -24.53 -10.00
C GLY A 38 0.11 -24.40 -10.00
N VAL A 39 0.63 -23.19 -9.78
CA VAL A 39 2.06 -22.90 -9.65
C VAL A 39 2.47 -22.86 -8.17
N PRO A 40 3.73 -23.16 -7.82
CA PRO A 40 4.22 -22.96 -6.47
C PRO A 40 4.09 -21.49 -6.02
N VAL A 41 3.33 -21.27 -4.95
CA VAL A 41 3.12 -19.97 -4.30
C VAL A 41 3.50 -20.09 -2.83
N TRP A 42 4.24 -19.12 -2.30
CA TRP A 42 4.58 -19.09 -0.88
C TRP A 42 4.66 -17.68 -0.33
N ARG A 43 4.67 -17.59 1.00
CA ARG A 43 4.82 -16.37 1.78
C ARG A 43 6.14 -16.39 2.52
N ASP A 44 6.76 -15.24 2.73
CA ASP A 44 7.81 -15.13 3.75
C ASP A 44 7.29 -14.60 5.10
N SER A 45 8.18 -14.56 6.10
CA SER A 45 7.85 -14.12 7.45
C SER A 45 7.45 -12.64 7.56
N VAL A 46 7.71 -11.84 6.53
CA VAL A 46 7.39 -10.40 6.51
C VAL A 46 6.20 -10.08 5.62
N GLY A 47 5.54 -11.09 5.02
CA GLY A 47 4.29 -10.92 4.29
C GLY A 47 4.42 -10.91 2.77
N ASN A 48 5.62 -11.02 2.20
CA ASN A 48 5.75 -10.98 0.74
C ASN A 48 5.20 -12.26 0.11
N LEU A 49 4.58 -12.13 -1.06
CA LEU A 49 4.17 -13.27 -1.88
C LEU A 49 5.18 -13.55 -2.98
N TYR A 50 5.35 -14.83 -3.26
CA TYR A 50 6.20 -15.32 -4.32
C TYR A 50 5.41 -16.33 -5.15
N ALA A 51 5.60 -16.30 -6.46
CA ALA A 51 5.19 -17.37 -7.35
C ALA A 51 6.36 -17.80 -8.23
N HIS A 52 6.48 -19.11 -8.46
CA HIS A 52 7.51 -19.67 -9.34
C HIS A 52 6.86 -20.39 -10.52
N VAL A 53 7.28 -20.04 -11.73
CA VAL A 53 6.94 -20.77 -12.96
C VAL A 53 8.22 -21.43 -13.48
N GLU A 54 8.16 -22.75 -13.65
CA GLU A 54 9.28 -23.52 -14.17
C GLU A 54 9.59 -23.15 -15.63
N GLY A 55 10.86 -23.24 -16.00
CA GLY A 55 11.32 -23.03 -17.36
C GLY A 55 12.79 -23.42 -17.53
N SER A 56 13.23 -23.59 -18.78
CA SER A 56 14.58 -24.10 -19.09
C SER A 56 15.63 -23.02 -19.36
N GLY A 57 15.21 -21.77 -19.55
CA GLY A 57 16.09 -20.62 -19.76
C GLY A 57 16.53 -19.91 -18.48
N PRO A 58 17.15 -18.71 -18.61
CA PRO A 58 17.61 -17.92 -17.47
C PRO A 58 16.48 -17.62 -16.47
N ARG A 59 16.82 -17.62 -15.18
CA ARG A 59 15.88 -17.29 -14.11
C ARG A 59 15.71 -15.77 -14.02
N VAL A 60 14.50 -15.28 -14.20
CA VAL A 60 14.15 -13.85 -14.15
C VAL A 60 13.26 -13.58 -12.95
N MET A 61 13.56 -12.53 -12.17
CA MET A 61 12.72 -12.05 -11.07
C MET A 61 12.05 -10.73 -11.46
N LEU A 62 10.72 -10.68 -11.43
CA LEU A 62 9.95 -9.45 -11.59
C LEU A 62 9.28 -9.09 -10.26
N CYS A 63 9.26 -7.80 -9.94
CA CYS A 63 8.76 -7.31 -8.67
C CYS A 63 7.74 -6.18 -8.83
N ALA A 64 6.67 -6.25 -8.04
CA ALA A 64 5.74 -5.15 -7.80
C ALA A 64 5.42 -5.10 -6.30
N HIS A 65 5.21 -3.91 -5.74
CA HIS A 65 5.01 -3.77 -4.29
C HIS A 65 3.54 -3.77 -3.89
N MET A 66 3.26 -4.32 -2.70
CA MET A 66 1.90 -4.45 -2.17
C MET A 66 1.49 -3.27 -1.28
N ASP A 67 2.45 -2.51 -0.76
CA ASP A 67 2.15 -1.36 0.07
C ASP A 67 1.62 -0.19 -0.76
N GLU A 68 1.00 0.77 -0.08
CA GLU A 68 0.70 2.08 -0.63
C GLU A 68 1.19 3.17 0.31
N VAL A 69 1.46 4.36 -0.23
CA VAL A 69 1.94 5.47 0.60
C VAL A 69 0.85 5.92 1.57
N ALA A 70 1.20 5.95 2.85
CA ALA A 70 0.26 6.20 3.93
C ALA A 70 0.58 7.48 4.70
N MET A 71 -0.26 7.76 5.68
CA MET A 71 -0.01 8.67 6.78
C MET A 71 0.15 7.86 8.07
N VAL A 72 0.77 8.47 9.08
CA VAL A 72 0.89 7.89 10.42
C VAL A 72 0.49 8.93 11.46
N VAL A 73 -0.26 8.53 12.47
CA VAL A 73 -0.57 9.39 13.62
C VAL A 73 0.72 9.68 14.38
N ALA A 74 1.08 10.95 14.48
CA ALA A 74 2.26 11.42 15.19
C ALA A 74 1.94 11.87 16.62
N ASP A 75 0.70 12.32 16.86
CA ASP A 75 0.22 12.78 18.16
C ASP A 75 -1.31 12.74 18.22
N VAL A 76 -1.89 12.61 19.42
CA VAL A 76 -3.33 12.75 19.65
C VAL A 76 -3.55 13.91 20.62
N LEU A 77 -4.14 14.98 20.09
CA LEU A 77 -4.36 16.23 20.81
C LEU A 77 -5.45 16.08 21.86
N GLU A 78 -5.44 16.98 22.85
CA GLU A 78 -6.43 17.00 23.93
C GLU A 78 -7.87 17.16 23.43
N ASP A 79 -8.05 17.82 22.29
CA ASP A 79 -9.36 17.96 21.64
C ASP A 79 -9.76 16.75 20.76
N GLY A 80 -8.99 15.66 20.82
CA GLY A 80 -9.26 14.42 20.10
C GLY A 80 -8.79 14.40 18.64
N ARG A 81 -8.26 15.50 18.10
CA ARG A 81 -7.67 15.47 16.75
C ARG A 81 -6.37 14.69 16.73
N ALA A 82 -6.20 13.83 15.74
CA ALA A 82 -4.94 13.12 15.50
C ALA A 82 -4.05 13.93 14.55
N LYS A 83 -2.87 14.37 14.97
CA LYS A 83 -1.85 14.92 14.05
C LYS A 83 -1.27 13.80 13.22
N VAL A 84 -1.04 14.05 11.94
CA VAL A 84 -0.51 13.04 11.02
C VAL A 84 0.74 13.51 10.29
N GLU A 85 1.64 12.57 10.03
CA GLU A 85 2.81 12.75 9.17
C GLU A 85 2.80 11.78 7.99
N ALA A 86 3.65 12.02 7.00
CA ALA A 86 3.83 11.07 5.91
C ALA A 86 4.46 9.77 6.39
N CYS A 87 3.87 8.64 6.02
CA CYS A 87 4.49 7.32 6.09
C CYS A 87 4.86 6.90 4.65
N GLY A 88 6.04 7.32 4.22
CA GLY A 88 6.52 7.20 2.84
C GLY A 88 6.68 8.57 2.17
N GLY A 89 6.86 8.58 0.85
CA GLY A 89 7.18 9.77 0.07
C GLY A 89 5.93 10.48 -0.43
N SER A 90 5.30 11.29 0.43
CA SER A 90 4.12 12.07 0.06
C SER A 90 4.12 13.48 0.66
N TRP A 91 3.23 14.30 0.11
CA TRP A 91 3.01 15.68 0.53
C TRP A 91 1.53 15.90 0.85
N PRO A 92 1.20 16.82 1.78
CA PRO A 92 -0.18 17.01 2.22
C PRO A 92 -1.16 17.33 1.08
N TRP A 93 -0.76 18.18 0.13
CA TRP A 93 -1.62 18.59 -0.99
C TRP A 93 -1.97 17.46 -1.95
N LYS A 94 -1.21 16.36 -1.97
CA LYS A 94 -1.52 15.18 -2.80
C LYS A 94 -2.78 14.48 -2.29
N TYR A 95 -2.97 14.45 -0.99
CA TYR A 95 -4.16 13.89 -0.35
C TYR A 95 -5.30 14.92 -0.27
N GLY A 96 -4.94 16.19 -0.09
CA GLY A 96 -5.89 17.28 0.15
C GLY A 96 -6.66 17.07 1.45
N GLU A 97 -7.65 17.93 1.70
CA GLU A 97 -8.61 17.70 2.76
C GLU A 97 -9.65 16.65 2.32
N GLY A 98 -10.26 15.96 3.29
CA GLY A 98 -11.38 15.07 3.05
C GLY A 98 -11.26 13.70 3.71
N PRO A 99 -12.14 12.76 3.33
CA PRO A 99 -12.25 11.47 3.99
C PRO A 99 -10.97 10.63 3.97
N VAL A 100 -10.66 10.07 5.14
CA VAL A 100 -9.57 9.11 5.41
C VAL A 100 -10.08 7.99 6.32
N GLU A 101 -9.30 6.93 6.45
CA GLU A 101 -9.55 5.80 7.34
C GLU A 101 -8.33 5.53 8.21
N LEU A 102 -8.53 5.33 9.52
CA LEU A 102 -7.50 5.01 10.49
C LEU A 102 -7.57 3.52 10.86
N LEU A 103 -6.44 2.83 10.91
CA LEU A 103 -6.36 1.42 11.27
C LEU A 103 -6.27 1.26 12.80
N ALA A 104 -7.34 0.78 13.43
CA ALA A 104 -7.37 0.45 14.84
C ALA A 104 -6.55 -0.81 15.15
N ASP A 105 -6.13 -0.96 16.40
CA ASP A 105 -5.39 -2.14 16.90
C ASP A 105 -6.10 -3.49 16.67
N ASP A 106 -7.43 -3.48 16.64
CA ASP A 106 -8.24 -4.67 16.37
C ASP A 106 -8.47 -4.94 14.86
N GLY A 107 -7.83 -4.17 14.00
CA GLY A 107 -7.88 -4.28 12.54
C GLY A 107 -9.08 -3.57 11.89
N ARG A 108 -9.94 -2.89 12.66
CA ARG A 108 -11.04 -2.11 12.08
C ARG A 108 -10.53 -0.81 11.45
N TRP A 109 -11.20 -0.40 10.37
CA TRP A 109 -11.01 0.91 9.76
C TRP A 109 -12.02 1.92 10.34
N ILE A 110 -11.50 2.98 10.95
CA ILE A 110 -12.27 4.08 11.54
C ILE A 110 -12.30 5.25 10.56
N ALA A 111 -13.47 5.79 10.25
CA ALA A 111 -13.59 6.95 9.39
C ALA A 111 -13.08 8.23 10.08
N GLY A 112 -12.43 9.10 9.30
CA GLY A 112 -12.02 10.43 9.74
C GLY A 112 -11.98 11.43 8.58
N ILE A 113 -11.84 12.71 8.92
CA ILE A 113 -11.65 13.80 7.95
C ILE A 113 -10.26 14.40 8.15
N LEU A 114 -9.42 14.29 7.13
CA LEU A 114 -8.16 14.99 7.05
C LEU A 114 -8.42 16.48 6.76
N SER A 115 -7.89 17.37 7.60
CA SER A 115 -8.11 18.81 7.49
C SER A 115 -6.97 19.62 8.09
N ILE A 116 -6.83 20.86 7.60
CA ILE A 116 -5.97 21.89 8.19
C ILE A 116 -6.73 22.84 9.13
N GLY A 117 -8.05 22.67 9.24
CA GLY A 117 -8.94 23.59 9.96
C GLY A 117 -9.42 24.77 9.10
N SER A 118 -10.00 25.78 9.76
CA SER A 118 -10.66 26.90 9.07
C SER A 118 -9.67 27.88 8.41
N VAL A 119 -9.89 28.14 7.12
CA VAL A 119 -9.16 29.16 6.33
C VAL A 119 -9.73 30.58 6.48
N HIS A 120 -10.88 30.74 7.12
CA HIS A 120 -11.50 32.03 7.45
C HIS A 120 -10.94 32.63 8.75
N THR A 121 -9.69 32.33 9.05
CA THR A 121 -8.94 32.89 10.17
C THR A 121 -8.19 34.15 9.70
N THR A 122 -8.03 35.11 10.60
CA THR A 122 -7.27 36.35 10.38
C THR A 122 -5.86 36.28 10.96
N THR A 123 -5.55 35.23 11.73
CA THR A 123 -4.27 35.02 12.41
C THR A 123 -3.92 33.54 12.45
N GLY A 124 -2.65 33.24 12.69
CA GLY A 124 -2.16 31.89 12.97
C GLY A 124 -1.71 31.10 11.73
N PRO A 125 -1.21 29.87 11.94
CA PRO A 125 -0.49 29.12 10.90
C PRO A 125 -1.29 28.83 9.62
N VAL A 126 -2.61 28.64 9.73
CA VAL A 126 -3.50 28.41 8.58
C VAL A 126 -3.69 29.69 7.76
N HIS A 127 -3.72 30.86 8.40
CA HIS A 127 -3.80 32.13 7.69
C HIS A 127 -2.53 32.41 6.88
N GLU A 128 -1.36 32.06 7.43
CA GLU A 128 -0.05 32.26 6.79
C GLU A 128 0.09 31.51 5.45
N LEU A 129 -0.68 30.43 5.24
CA LEU A 129 -0.72 29.68 3.98
C LEU A 129 -1.11 30.54 2.76
N LYS A 130 -1.76 31.68 2.98
CA LYS A 130 -2.19 32.59 1.90
C LYS A 130 -1.04 33.35 1.24
N SER A 131 0.09 33.52 1.92
CA SER A 131 1.12 34.46 1.44
C SER A 131 2.55 34.16 1.90
N SER A 132 2.74 33.46 3.01
CA SER A 132 4.02 33.45 3.72
C SER A 132 4.52 32.06 4.12
N ARG A 133 3.71 31.02 3.92
CA ARG A 133 4.00 29.68 4.39
C ARG A 133 3.53 28.58 3.42
N PRO A 134 4.35 27.56 3.11
CA PRO A 134 3.89 26.40 2.36
C PRO A 134 3.04 25.45 3.23
N LEU A 135 2.16 24.68 2.60
CA LEU A 135 1.42 23.61 3.27
C LEU A 135 2.37 22.46 3.63
N THR A 136 2.54 22.22 4.92
CA THR A 136 3.40 21.18 5.51
C THR A 136 2.59 20.27 6.44
N TRP A 137 3.16 19.11 6.78
CA TRP A 137 2.49 18.07 7.57
C TRP A 137 2.07 18.50 8.98
N ASP A 138 2.76 19.47 9.57
CA ASP A 138 2.47 19.94 10.93
C ASP A 138 1.11 20.64 11.09
N LEU A 139 0.47 21.02 9.99
CA LEU A 139 -0.92 21.54 9.98
C LEU A 139 -1.97 20.46 9.74
N MET A 140 -1.56 19.25 9.36
CA MET A 140 -2.49 18.19 8.97
C MET A 140 -2.98 17.45 10.20
N THR A 141 -4.30 17.45 10.38
CA THR A 141 -4.97 16.71 11.45
C THR A 141 -6.11 15.87 10.92
N VAL A 142 -6.44 14.79 11.60
CA VAL A 142 -7.60 13.95 11.32
C VAL A 142 -8.61 14.12 12.43
N PHE A 143 -9.84 14.46 12.05
CA PHE A 143 -10.98 14.58 12.94
C PHE A 143 -11.91 13.38 12.77
N THR A 144 -12.19 12.66 13.87
CA THR A 144 -13.09 11.49 13.90
C THR A 144 -14.42 11.78 14.60
N GLY A 145 -14.54 12.94 15.27
CA GLY A 145 -15.70 13.26 16.11
C GLY A 145 -15.57 12.81 17.57
N TRP A 146 -14.51 12.11 17.93
CA TRP A 146 -14.25 11.61 19.28
C TRP A 146 -13.26 12.48 20.05
N GLY A 147 -13.40 12.48 21.37
CA GLY A 147 -12.38 13.02 22.27
C GLY A 147 -11.14 12.13 22.34
N LYS A 148 -10.06 12.63 22.95
CA LYS A 148 -8.78 11.91 23.08
C LYS A 148 -8.92 10.53 23.71
N GLU A 149 -9.58 10.45 24.86
CA GLU A 149 -9.75 9.18 25.60
C GLU A 149 -10.57 8.16 24.81
N GLU A 150 -11.65 8.61 24.16
CA GLU A 150 -12.49 7.77 23.30
C GLU A 150 -11.71 7.25 22.09
N LEU A 151 -10.93 8.12 21.44
CA LEU A 151 -10.12 7.75 20.29
C LEU A 151 -9.04 6.71 20.65
N LEU A 152 -8.37 6.89 21.80
CA LEU A 152 -7.44 5.91 22.34
C LEU A 152 -8.12 4.59 22.69
N ALA A 153 -9.32 4.63 23.28
CA ALA A 153 -10.11 3.43 23.60
C ALA A 153 -10.57 2.68 22.34
N GLN A 154 -10.64 3.35 21.19
CA GLN A 154 -10.90 2.74 19.88
C GLN A 154 -9.64 2.17 19.22
N GLY A 155 -8.48 2.20 19.89
CA GLY A 155 -7.21 1.67 19.37
C GLY A 155 -6.52 2.59 18.37
N VAL A 156 -6.80 3.90 18.43
CA VAL A 156 -6.09 4.91 17.63
C VAL A 156 -5.10 5.65 18.52
N HIS A 157 -3.81 5.53 18.22
CA HIS A 157 -2.72 6.11 18.98
C HIS A 157 -1.54 6.50 18.07
N VAL A 158 -0.45 7.02 18.65
CA VAL A 158 0.78 7.31 17.89
C VAL A 158 1.28 6.04 17.21
N GLY A 159 1.54 6.10 15.90
CA GLY A 159 1.89 4.94 15.08
C GLY A 159 0.74 4.35 14.28
N THR A 160 -0.52 4.66 14.62
CA THR A 160 -1.71 4.24 13.84
C THR A 160 -1.58 4.69 12.39
N ARG A 161 -1.82 3.75 11.45
CA ARG A 161 -1.81 4.03 10.01
C ARG A 161 -3.08 4.75 9.59
N VAL A 162 -2.93 5.71 8.68
CA VAL A 162 -4.04 6.46 8.11
C VAL A 162 -3.92 6.43 6.59
N LEU A 163 -5.00 6.08 5.90
CA LEU A 163 -5.06 6.03 4.45
C LEU A 163 -6.21 6.86 3.91
N ILE A 164 -6.14 7.18 2.62
CA ILE A 164 -7.26 7.78 1.90
C ILE A 164 -8.45 6.82 1.98
N ALA A 165 -9.64 7.34 2.28
CA ALA A 165 -10.83 6.49 2.41
C ALA A 165 -11.13 5.75 1.10
N ARG A 166 -11.61 4.50 1.19
CA ARG A 166 -11.74 3.62 0.00
C ARG A 166 -12.57 4.22 -1.11
N HIS A 167 -13.66 4.91 -0.76
CA HIS A 167 -14.55 5.54 -1.73
C HIS A 167 -13.88 6.67 -2.54
N ARG A 168 -12.75 7.23 -2.07
CA ARG A 168 -11.94 8.20 -2.82
C ARG A 168 -10.93 7.54 -3.76
N LYS A 169 -10.73 6.22 -3.66
CA LYS A 169 -9.82 5.44 -4.51
C LYS A 169 -10.54 4.79 -5.70
N GLN A 170 -11.79 5.12 -5.99
CA GLN A 170 -12.48 4.54 -7.14
C GLN A 170 -11.71 4.82 -8.43
N LEU A 171 -11.58 3.82 -9.30
CA LEU A 171 -10.97 4.00 -10.62
C LEU A 171 -11.81 4.96 -11.44
N LEU A 172 -11.19 6.07 -11.85
CA LEU A 172 -11.76 7.02 -12.79
C LEU A 172 -11.22 6.71 -14.19
N ARG A 173 -12.13 6.55 -15.16
CA ARG A 173 -11.78 6.41 -16.57
C ARG A 173 -11.90 7.75 -17.30
N LEU A 174 -10.83 8.16 -17.94
CA LEU A 174 -10.74 9.37 -18.76
C LEU A 174 -10.38 8.95 -20.19
N GLY A 175 -11.37 8.48 -20.95
CA GLY A 175 -11.12 7.85 -22.25
C GLY A 175 -10.24 6.61 -22.09
N GLU A 176 -9.03 6.64 -22.67
CA GLU A 176 -8.05 5.56 -22.58
C GLU A 176 -7.20 5.60 -21.29
N TYR A 177 -7.30 6.69 -20.52
CA TYR A 177 -6.54 6.86 -19.28
C TYR A 177 -7.32 6.36 -18.07
N LEU A 178 -6.57 5.88 -17.07
CA LEU A 178 -7.09 5.53 -15.76
C LEU A 178 -6.45 6.42 -14.70
N ALA A 179 -7.23 6.85 -13.73
CA ALA A 179 -6.76 7.65 -12.60
C ALA A 179 -7.33 7.09 -11.29
N SER A 180 -6.48 6.95 -10.29
CA SER A 180 -6.87 6.71 -8.90
C SER A 180 -5.67 6.96 -7.97
N PHE A 181 -5.93 6.99 -6.67
CA PHE A 181 -4.92 6.76 -5.66
C PHE A 181 -4.40 5.32 -5.74
N ALA A 182 -3.23 5.08 -5.14
CA ALA A 182 -2.60 3.76 -5.03
C ALA A 182 -2.31 3.03 -6.36
N LEU A 183 -2.43 3.66 -7.54
CA LEU A 183 -2.01 3.00 -8.79
C LEU A 183 -0.54 2.56 -8.77
N ASP A 184 0.31 3.30 -8.06
CA ASP A 184 1.66 2.86 -7.63
C ASP A 184 1.52 2.00 -6.35
N ASP A 185 1.70 0.67 -6.39
CA ASP A 185 2.04 -0.19 -7.55
C ASP A 185 0.98 -1.25 -7.84
N ARG A 186 -0.28 -0.92 -7.58
CA ARG A 186 -1.44 -1.77 -7.90
C ARG A 186 -1.50 -2.14 -9.37
N MET A 187 -1.10 -1.23 -10.27
CA MET A 187 -0.99 -1.53 -11.69
C MET A 187 0.10 -2.57 -11.98
N GLY A 188 1.25 -2.46 -11.31
CA GLY A 188 2.32 -3.46 -11.40
C GLY A 188 1.86 -4.83 -10.92
N LEU A 189 1.16 -4.90 -9.79
CA LEU A 189 0.59 -6.16 -9.27
C LEU A 189 -0.40 -6.78 -10.28
N THR A 190 -1.30 -5.98 -10.86
CA THR A 190 -2.23 -6.45 -11.89
C THR A 190 -1.47 -6.98 -13.12
N ALA A 191 -0.43 -6.28 -13.57
CA ALA A 191 0.40 -6.73 -14.69
C ALA A 191 1.14 -8.05 -14.38
N LEU A 192 1.67 -8.21 -13.17
CA LEU A 192 2.31 -9.46 -12.75
C LEU A 192 1.33 -10.62 -12.65
N MET A 193 0.10 -10.38 -12.18
CA MET A 193 -0.95 -11.39 -12.18
C MET A 193 -1.33 -11.83 -13.60
N ALA A 194 -1.43 -10.88 -14.53
CA ALA A 194 -1.69 -11.19 -15.93
C ALA A 194 -0.57 -12.02 -16.56
N LEU A 195 0.68 -11.67 -16.27
CA LEU A 195 1.84 -12.44 -16.71
C LEU A 195 1.85 -13.85 -16.10
N LEU A 196 1.55 -13.98 -14.79
CA LEU A 196 1.50 -15.28 -14.12
C LEU A 196 0.46 -16.19 -14.75
N GLN A 197 -0.74 -15.65 -15.04
CA GLN A 197 -1.81 -16.42 -15.67
C GLN A 197 -1.43 -16.90 -17.08
N GLU A 198 -0.83 -16.03 -17.89
CA GLU A 198 -0.34 -16.40 -19.23
C GLU A 198 0.76 -17.47 -19.14
N ALA A 199 1.72 -17.28 -18.23
CA ALA A 199 2.86 -18.18 -18.04
C ALA A 199 2.43 -19.58 -17.54
N ALA A 200 1.46 -19.65 -16.63
CA ALA A 200 0.93 -20.91 -16.12
C ALA A 200 0.19 -21.73 -17.19
N GLN A 201 -0.40 -21.08 -18.20
CA GLN A 201 -1.19 -21.74 -19.26
C GLN A 201 -0.35 -22.12 -20.49
N GLY A 202 0.60 -21.27 -20.89
CA GLY A 202 1.36 -21.44 -22.13
C GLY A 202 2.80 -21.92 -21.95
N GLY A 203 3.30 -21.92 -20.71
CA GLY A 203 4.72 -22.08 -20.42
C GLY A 203 5.54 -20.87 -20.90
N LEU A 204 6.71 -20.68 -20.31
CA LEU A 204 7.71 -19.71 -20.77
C LEU A 204 8.97 -20.47 -21.15
N GLY A 205 9.69 -19.99 -22.17
CA GLY A 205 11.02 -20.53 -22.50
C GLY A 205 12.08 -20.28 -21.42
N SER A 206 11.74 -19.58 -20.34
CA SER A 206 12.61 -19.19 -19.22
C SER A 206 11.90 -19.41 -17.90
N ALA A 207 12.64 -19.75 -16.85
CA ALA A 207 12.09 -19.82 -15.49
C ALA A 207 11.77 -18.40 -14.98
N LEU A 208 10.60 -18.22 -14.38
CA LEU A 208 10.10 -16.92 -13.93
C LEU A 208 9.76 -16.97 -12.45
N ASP A 209 10.41 -16.12 -11.66
CA ASP A 209 9.97 -15.79 -10.31
C ASP A 209 9.22 -14.46 -10.33
N LEU A 210 8.04 -14.46 -9.73
CA LEU A 210 7.29 -13.24 -9.46
C LEU A 210 7.31 -12.97 -7.98
N TYR A 211 7.60 -11.72 -7.64
CA TYR A 211 7.69 -11.21 -6.28
C TYR A 211 6.70 -10.08 -6.08
N PHE A 212 5.83 -10.24 -5.10
CA PHE A 212 4.83 -9.25 -4.72
C PHE A 212 5.19 -8.78 -3.30
N GLY A 213 5.88 -7.65 -3.21
CA GLY A 213 6.48 -7.13 -1.98
C GLY A 213 7.36 -5.89 -2.23
N PRO A 214 7.70 -5.09 -1.19
CA PRO A 214 8.46 -3.88 -1.36
C PRO A 214 9.86 -4.18 -1.92
N PRO A 215 10.31 -3.53 -3.01
CA PRO A 215 11.65 -3.71 -3.50
C PRO A 215 12.67 -3.25 -2.46
N ALA A 216 13.72 -4.05 -2.27
CA ALA A 216 14.87 -3.92 -1.35
C ALA A 216 15.43 -2.51 -1.06
N LYS A 217 15.14 -1.54 -1.92
CA LYS A 217 15.78 -0.21 -1.95
C LYS A 217 14.80 0.96 -1.95
N ARG A 218 13.48 0.75 -2.03
CA ARG A 218 12.53 1.84 -2.34
C ARG A 218 12.11 2.68 -1.14
N TRP A 219 12.35 2.23 0.08
CA TRP A 219 12.03 2.96 1.30
C TRP A 219 13.23 3.06 2.25
N LYS A 220 14.24 3.87 1.90
CA LYS A 220 15.24 4.29 2.88
C LYS A 220 14.58 5.32 3.81
N GLY A 221 14.07 4.88 4.95
CA GLY A 221 13.66 5.82 6.00
C GLY A 221 12.77 5.30 7.12
N VAL A 222 12.01 4.21 6.94
CA VAL A 222 10.99 3.85 7.96
C VAL A 222 11.06 2.40 8.48
N TRP A 223 11.67 1.42 7.80
CA TRP A 223 11.75 0.05 8.35
C TRP A 223 13.02 -0.73 7.96
N GLY A 224 13.60 -1.41 8.95
CA GLY A 224 14.85 -2.19 8.88
C GLY A 224 14.69 -3.70 8.66
N ARG A 225 13.64 -4.17 7.95
CA ARG A 225 13.41 -5.62 7.74
C ARG A 225 13.08 -6.07 6.31
N CYS A 226 13.02 -5.16 5.34
CA CYS A 226 12.67 -5.52 3.97
C CYS A 226 13.89 -5.48 3.04
N GLY A 227 14.64 -6.58 3.01
CA GLY A 227 15.61 -6.87 1.96
C GLY A 227 15.34 -8.28 1.42
N PRO A 228 15.40 -8.51 0.10
CA PRO A 228 15.39 -9.86 -0.44
C PRO A 228 16.59 -10.64 0.13
N PRO A 229 16.51 -11.98 0.24
CA PRO A 229 17.69 -12.78 0.50
C PRO A 229 18.77 -12.39 -0.52
N ARG A 230 20.00 -12.16 -0.05
CA ARG A 230 21.11 -11.76 -0.91
C ARG A 230 21.21 -12.73 -2.09
N ALA A 231 21.11 -12.21 -3.30
CA ALA A 231 21.60 -12.88 -4.49
C ALA A 231 23.14 -12.92 -4.41
N SER A 232 23.70 -13.85 -3.64
CA SER A 232 25.14 -14.08 -3.57
C SER A 232 25.46 -15.54 -3.27
N SER A 233 25.39 -16.39 -4.28
CA SER A 233 26.32 -17.51 -4.50
C SER A 233 26.03 -18.18 -5.86
N PRO A 234 27.01 -18.30 -6.78
CA PRO A 234 26.82 -18.91 -8.09
C PRO A 234 26.81 -20.46 -8.07
N THR A 235 26.50 -21.07 -6.93
CA THR A 235 26.49 -22.53 -6.77
C THR A 235 25.22 -22.95 -6.02
N LEU A 236 24.11 -23.08 -6.75
CA LEU A 236 22.92 -23.79 -6.29
C LEU A 236 22.82 -25.11 -7.04
N SER A 237 23.55 -26.11 -6.56
CA SER A 237 23.32 -27.53 -6.87
C SER A 237 22.51 -28.21 -5.74
N SER A 238 21.73 -27.45 -4.98
CA SER A 238 20.88 -27.97 -3.91
C SER A 238 19.45 -27.47 -4.12
N PRO A 239 18.45 -28.37 -4.17
CA PRO A 239 17.05 -27.98 -4.25
C PRO A 239 16.68 -27.25 -2.96
N TRP A 240 16.40 -25.95 -3.08
CA TRP A 240 15.91 -25.14 -1.99
C TRP A 240 14.60 -25.74 -1.47
N THR A 241 14.63 -26.22 -0.23
CA THR A 241 13.49 -26.83 0.44
C THR A 241 12.76 -25.73 1.23
N PRO A 242 11.45 -25.52 1.03
CA PRO A 242 10.73 -24.50 1.77
C PRO A 242 10.74 -24.82 3.28
N PRO A 243 10.86 -23.82 4.16
CA PRO A 243 10.67 -24.04 5.60
C PRO A 243 9.22 -24.42 5.88
N LEU A 244 9.05 -25.46 6.69
CA LEU A 244 7.77 -25.95 7.24
C LEU A 244 7.05 -24.89 8.06
#